data_AF-A0A357V7M5-F1
#
_entry.id   AF-A0A357V7M5-F1
#
_cell.length_a   1.000
_cell.length_b   1.000
_cell.length_c   1.000
_cell.angle_alpha   90.00
_cell.angle_beta   90.00
_cell.angle_gamma   90.00
#
_symmetry.space_group_name_H-M   'P 1'
#
loop_
_entity.id
_entity.type
_entity.pdbx_description
1 polymer ?
#
loop_
_entity_poly.entity_id
_entity_poly.type
_entity_poly.pdbx_seq_one_letter_code
_entity_poly.pdbx_strand_id
1 'polypeptide(L)' 'MVEPSKWPLVGSVAALITACGSIWFMHGGPWYLMAAGFVIMFYTFFGWWKDVIAESLARKYHTDVVSHGLRV' A
#
# COMPACT_ATOMS: atom_id res chain seq x y z
N MET A 1 4.18 -19.52 5.15
CA MET A 1 4.66 -18.62 4.08
C MET A 1 3.48 -17.78 3.67
N VAL A 2 3.65 -16.45 3.58
CA VAL A 2 2.57 -15.52 3.23
C VAL A 2 2.15 -15.79 1.78
N GLU A 3 0.85 -15.79 1.52
CA GLU A 3 0.32 -15.94 0.16
C GLU A 3 0.77 -14.75 -0.71
N PRO A 4 1.02 -14.96 -2.01
CA PRO A 4 1.45 -13.87 -2.90
C PRO A 4 0.40 -12.74 -2.89
N SER A 5 0.83 -11.57 -2.42
CA SER A 5 0.00 -10.38 -2.32
C SER A 5 0.10 -9.54 -3.58
N LYS A 6 -1.03 -8.99 -4.00
CA LYS A 6 -1.16 -8.05 -5.14
C LYS A 6 -0.79 -6.61 -4.75
N TRP A 7 -0.80 -6.27 -3.46
CA TRP A 7 -0.59 -4.90 -2.97
C TRP A 7 0.79 -4.29 -3.30
N PRO A 8 1.92 -5.03 -3.30
CA PRO A 8 3.22 -4.48 -3.69
C PRO A 8 3.25 -3.93 -5.12
N LEU A 9 2.60 -4.62 -6.06
CA LEU A 9 2.53 -4.19 -7.46
C LEU A 9 1.64 -2.96 -7.60
N VAL A 10 0.45 -3.00 -7.00
CA VAL A 10 -0.50 -1.86 -7.03
C VAL A 10 0.13 -0.62 -6.38
N GLY A 11 0.83 -0.79 -5.25
CA GLY A 11 1.54 0.29 -4.56
C GLY A 11 2.67 0.91 -5.39
N SER A 12 3.43 0.09 -6.10
CA SER A 12 4.50 0.57 -7.00
C SER A 12 3.94 1.41 -8.15
N VAL A 13 2.83 0.98 -8.75
CA VAL A 13 2.14 1.75 -9.80
C VAL A 13 1.54 3.05 -9.22
N ALA A 14 0.94 3.00 -8.04
CA ALA A 14 0.42 4.18 -7.36
C ALA A 14 1.52 5.21 -7.07
N ALA A 15 2.70 4.77 -6.62
CA ALA A 15 3.86 5.62 -6.38
C ALA A 15 4.32 6.30 -7.66
N LEU A 16 4.41 5.56 -8.77
CA LEU A 16 4.82 6.10 -10.06
C LEU A 16 3.83 7.17 -10.56
N ILE A 17 2.53 6.89 -10.52
CA ILE A 17 1.49 7.85 -10.93
C ILE A 17 1.55 9.10 -10.06
N THR A 18 1.72 8.95 -8.75
CA THR A 18 1.85 10.08 -7.82
C THR A 18 3.07 10.93 -8.14
N ALA A 19 4.23 10.33 -8.41
CA ALA A 19 5.45 11.04 -8.76
C ALA A 19 5.29 11.80 -10.09
N CYS A 20 4.83 11.14 -11.15
CA CYS A 20 4.58 11.77 -12.45
C CYS A 20 3.53 12.89 -12.35
N GLY A 21 2.43 12.64 -11.63
CA GLY A 21 1.38 13.64 -11.39
C GLY A 21 1.88 14.83 -10.60
N SER A 22 2.75 14.62 -9.61
CA SER A 22 3.35 15.71 -8.82
C SER A 22 4.27 16.57 -9.67
N ILE A 23 5.13 15.95 -10.48
CA ILE A 23 6.01 16.67 -11.41
C ILE A 23 5.16 17.51 -12.38
N TRP A 24 4.11 16.93 -12.95
CA TRP A 24 3.23 17.64 -13.89
C TRP A 24 2.52 18.82 -13.23
N PHE A 25 1.99 18.64 -12.03
CA PHE A 25 1.37 19.70 -11.25
C PHE A 25 2.34 20.86 -10.94
N MET A 26 3.59 20.54 -10.54
CA MET A 26 4.63 21.53 -10.26
C MET A 26 5.06 22.34 -11.51
N HIS A 27 4.82 21.83 -12.71
CA HIS A 27 5.09 22.52 -13.98
C HIS A 27 3.85 23.24 -14.56
N GLY A 28 2.85 23.55 -13.73
CA GLY A 28 1.63 24.27 -14.15
C GLY A 28 0.58 23.38 -14.80
N GLY A 29 0.78 22.05 -14.79
CA GLY A 29 -0.22 21.08 -15.20
C GLY A 29 -1.37 20.94 -14.19
N PRO A 30 -2.46 20.28 -14.59
CA PRO A 30 -3.61 20.06 -13.73
C PRO A 30 -3.34 19.04 -12.61
N TRP A 31 -4.01 19.21 -11.47
CA TRP A 31 -3.77 18.44 -10.25
C TRP A 31 -4.39 17.03 -10.24
N TYR A 32 -5.25 16.69 -11.20
CA TYR A 32 -6.04 15.45 -11.16
C TYR A 32 -5.17 14.18 -11.19
N LEU A 33 -4.04 14.18 -11.90
CA LEU A 33 -3.18 12.99 -12.02
C LEU A 33 -2.48 12.69 -10.70
N MET A 34 -2.02 13.73 -10.01
CA MET A 34 -1.47 13.64 -8.66
C MET A 34 -2.52 13.09 -7.69
N ALA A 35 -3.74 13.64 -7.71
CA ALA A 35 -4.82 13.18 -6.83
C ALA A 35 -5.22 11.72 -7.11
N ALA A 36 -5.29 11.32 -8.38
CA ALA A 36 -5.55 9.93 -8.75
C ALA A 36 -4.47 8.99 -8.17
N GLY A 37 -3.19 9.39 -8.26
CA GLY A 37 -2.08 8.66 -7.65
C GLY A 37 -2.25 8.48 -6.14
N PHE A 38 -2.58 9.57 -5.43
CA PHE A 38 -2.83 9.52 -3.98
C PHE A 38 -4.03 8.66 -3.60
N VAL A 39 -5.13 8.71 -4.36
CA VAL A 39 -6.31 7.86 -4.12
C VAL A 39 -5.94 6.38 -4.21
N ILE A 40 -5.20 5.98 -5.26
CA ILE A 40 -4.75 4.59 -5.43
C ILE A 40 -3.75 4.19 -4.33
N MET A 41 -2.88 5.12 -3.92
CA MET A 41 -1.92 4.90 -2.84
C MET A 41 -2.64 4.60 -1.51
N PHE A 42 -3.58 5.46 -1.12
CA PHE A 42 -4.36 5.24 0.10
C PHE A 42 -5.17 3.95 0.02
N TYR A 43 -5.80 3.68 -1.12
CA TYR A 43 -6.50 2.41 -1.33
C TYR A 43 -5.59 1.19 -1.12
N THR A 44 -4.33 1.27 -1.60
CA THR A 44 -3.33 0.21 -1.39
C THR A 44 -3.01 0.03 0.10
N PHE A 45 -2.78 1.12 0.85
CA PHE A 45 -2.49 1.02 2.28
C PHE A 45 -3.66 0.42 3.07
N PHE A 46 -4.89 0.89 2.81
CA PHE A 46 -6.09 0.36 3.47
C PHE A 46 -6.28 -1.13 3.16
N GLY A 47 -6.17 -1.51 1.89
CA GLY A 47 -6.32 -2.90 1.47
C GLY A 47 -5.24 -3.82 2.04
N TRP A 48 -3.98 -3.38 2.01
CA TRP A 48 -2.86 -4.15 2.51
C TRP A 48 -2.95 -4.34 4.02
N TRP A 49 -3.18 -3.29 4.80
CA TRP A 49 -3.28 -3.42 6.25
C TRP A 49 -4.51 -4.22 6.69
N LYS A 50 -5.63 -4.11 5.97
CA LYS A 50 -6.79 -4.99 6.21
C LYS A 50 -6.41 -6.47 6.06
N ASP A 51 -5.61 -6.80 5.04
CA ASP A 51 -5.17 -8.18 4.81
C ASP A 51 -4.18 -8.65 5.89
N VAL A 52 -3.29 -7.78 6.38
CA VAL A 52 -2.41 -8.07 7.53
C VAL A 52 -3.22 -8.36 8.79
N ILE A 53 -4.24 -7.55 9.09
CA ILE A 53 -5.12 -7.76 10.25
C ILE A 53 -5.89 -9.07 10.11
N ALA A 54 -6.41 -9.37 8.90
CA ALA A 54 -7.12 -10.61 8.64
C ALA A 54 -6.22 -11.85 8.78
N GLU A 55 -4.96 -11.76 8.34
CA GLU A 55 -3.96 -12.82 8.51
C GLU A 55 -3.65 -13.06 10.00
N SER A 56 -3.57 -11.99 10.78
CA SER A 56 -3.37 -12.03 12.23
C SER A 56 -4.54 -12.70 12.97
N LEU A 57 -5.77 -12.26 12.71
CA LEU A 57 -6.96 -12.69 13.44
C LEU A 57 -7.49 -14.06 12.98
N ALA A 58 -7.52 -14.33 11.68
CA ALA A 58 -8.21 -15.50 11.14
C ALA A 58 -7.29 -16.72 10.97
N ARG A 59 -5.99 -16.52 10.72
CA ARG A 59 -5.07 -17.62 10.38
C ARG A 59 -4.02 -17.95 11.44
N LYS A 60 -3.98 -17.22 12.57
CA LYS A 60 -3.04 -17.43 13.70
C LYS A 60 -1.55 -17.49 13.28
N TYR A 61 -1.16 -16.85 12.19
CA TYR A 61 0.24 -16.87 11.72
C TYR A 61 1.19 -15.95 12.51
N HIS A 62 0.66 -15.17 13.45
CA HIS A 62 1.46 -14.41 14.42
C HIS A 62 1.89 -15.32 15.58
N THR A 63 2.81 -16.24 15.29
CA THR A 63 3.53 -17.01 16.33
C THR A 63 4.45 -16.07 17.12
N ASP A 64 4.90 -16.48 18.31
CA ASP A 64 5.78 -15.65 19.16
C ASP A 64 7.01 -15.10 18.42
N VAL A 65 7.56 -15.86 17.46
CA VAL A 65 8.70 -15.42 16.63
C VAL A 65 8.32 -14.29 15.68
N VAL A 66 7.12 -14.35 15.07
CA VAL A 66 6.61 -13.32 14.15
C VAL A 66 6.20 -12.07 14.92
N SER A 67 5.51 -12.23 16.05
CA SER A 67 5.15 -11.13 16.94
C SER A 67 6.40 -10.43 17.47
N HIS A 68 7.42 -11.17 17.89
CA HIS A 68 8.72 -10.60 18.28
C HIS A 68 9.41 -9.83 17.15
N GLY A 69 9.35 -10.34 15.91
CA GLY A 69 9.85 -9.63 14.73
C GLY A 69 9.09 -8.35 14.39
N LEU A 70 7.78 -8.33 14.65
CA LEU A 70 6.91 -7.14 14.55
C LEU A 70 7.00 -6.24 15.80
N ARG A 71 7.68 -6.70 16.86
CA ARG A 71 7.82 -6.10 18.19
C ARG A 71 6.51 -6.00 18.98
N VAL A 72 5.64 -6.99 18.84
CA VAL A 72 4.40 -7.18 19.63
C VAL A 72 4.54 -8.41 20.52
#